data_AF-A0A137QM75-F1
#
_entry.id   AF-A0A137QM75-F1
#
_cell.length_a   1.000
_cell.length_b   1.000
_cell.length_c   1.000
_cell.angle_alpha   90.00
_cell.angle_beta   90.00
_cell.angle_gamma   90.00
#
_symmetry.space_group_name_H-M   'P 1'
#
loop_
_entity.id
_entity.type
_entity.pdbx_description
1 polymer ?
#
loop_
_entity_poly.entity_id
_entity_poly.type
_entity_poly.pdbx_seq_one_letter_code
_entity_poly.pdbx_strand_id
1 'polypeptide(L)'
;MNGLAFAVLSGVLYFARGPAYPHPLPVLKPLRRTTHNGDNEDEDTPRLPPELYTLIASHLSTISSEDRQTLESCALVSSAWLLVSRKRLFGAVKLTYENVHTFLSLLEHPLCSFRGGMRVLKMREGEYMVDRWMNGVIPRLIDSLKRLRVRVKVLDIYDLTWAELNPTSARAMKEGWEDVGVESLRVGTCYFECVHEFVGFVCSRSFGEVKHLVCDYVLLNCPGVDECECGEMVNDDVGGVREEREALQVRGQIGVDGILFRNSSFDDLAGASLPKTLESLQLSLPEESMLRWFVDQDAVRGLKRLGVSLKEETLLPVVDDLVAKTDEALENLVLDLPCGNDFSLSHNTSLRSLHLHISAPDPDSNPSLARLISSISSQHLHTITFDIFYDIPYHSYGHDTAIKWVTQLGDTITPNPTITKVVFFVRYSRVRCFKALRRIIRDEFSKGQSARKAKARLRVRGAKVDGNYEDQWRREGEGEVWRSWIR
;
A
#
# COMPACT_ATOMS: atom_id res chain seq x y z
N MET A 1 -16.03 24.81 26.66
CA MET A 1 -15.64 23.73 27.60
C MET A 1 -16.07 22.32 27.16
N ASN A 2 -16.39 22.06 25.88
CA ASN A 2 -16.72 20.71 25.37
C ASN A 2 -15.75 20.22 24.26
N GLY A 3 -14.55 20.80 24.13
CA GLY A 3 -13.55 20.40 23.13
C GLY A 3 -12.48 19.43 23.63
N LEU A 4 -12.39 19.19 24.95
CA LEU A 4 -11.30 18.40 25.55
C LEU A 4 -11.59 16.89 25.62
N ALA A 5 -12.84 16.47 25.41
CA ALA A 5 -13.24 15.06 25.51
C ALA A 5 -13.03 14.27 24.20
N PHE A 6 -12.93 14.95 23.05
CA PHE A 6 -12.79 14.27 21.75
C PHE A 6 -11.33 13.91 21.40
N ALA A 7 -10.35 14.55 22.03
CA ALA A 7 -8.92 14.28 21.81
C ALA A 7 -8.41 12.99 22.50
N VAL A 8 -9.19 12.41 23.43
CA VAL A 8 -8.78 11.23 24.22
C VAL A 8 -9.07 9.91 23.48
N LEU A 9 -9.84 9.93 22.38
CA LEU A 9 -10.28 8.72 21.67
C LEU A 9 -9.54 8.41 20.36
N SER A 10 -8.58 9.24 19.90
CA SER A 10 -8.03 9.15 18.53
C SER A 10 -6.79 8.26 18.35
N GLY A 11 -6.29 7.57 19.39
CA GLY A 11 -5.16 6.64 19.23
C GLY A 11 -3.88 7.30 18.69
N VAL A 12 -3.76 8.63 18.84
CA VAL A 12 -2.57 9.40 18.50
C VAL A 12 -1.63 9.37 19.70
N LEU A 13 -0.34 9.20 19.44
CA LEU A 13 0.75 9.06 20.41
C LEU A 13 0.58 9.98 21.62
N TYR A 14 0.16 9.40 22.75
CA TYR A 14 0.37 10.04 24.04
C TYR A 14 1.86 9.94 24.37
N PHE A 15 2.61 10.99 24.05
CA PHE A 15 3.65 11.43 24.99
C PHE A 15 2.90 11.90 26.23
N ALA A 16 2.62 10.98 27.16
CA ALA A 16 2.45 11.41 28.53
C ALA A 16 3.67 12.28 28.83
N ARG A 17 3.44 13.53 29.26
CA ARG A 17 4.45 14.30 30.00
C ARG A 17 4.82 13.43 31.20
N GLY A 18 5.79 12.53 31.00
CA GLY A 18 6.55 11.97 32.09
C GLY A 18 7.14 13.15 32.87
N PRO A 19 7.39 12.98 34.17
CA PRO A 19 7.96 14.04 34.99
C PRO A 19 9.19 14.59 34.26
N ALA A 20 9.26 15.91 34.13
CA ALA A 20 10.36 16.61 33.51
C ALA A 20 11.68 15.96 33.96
N TYR A 21 12.39 15.31 33.04
CA TYR A 21 13.70 14.75 33.35
C TYR A 21 14.60 15.91 33.80
N PRO A 22 15.12 15.90 35.03
CA PRO A 22 16.16 16.83 35.38
C PRO A 22 17.48 16.31 34.78
N HIS A 23 18.06 17.15 33.92
CA HIS A 23 19.47 17.15 33.51
C HIS A 23 20.00 16.04 32.56
N PRO A 24 21.01 16.38 31.73
CA PRO A 24 21.74 15.41 30.93
C PRO A 24 22.37 14.37 31.87
N LEU A 25 22.09 13.09 31.63
CA LEU A 25 22.86 12.00 32.24
C LEU A 25 24.34 12.26 31.92
N PRO A 26 25.21 12.38 32.93
CA PRO A 26 26.64 12.49 32.68
C PRO A 26 27.05 11.29 31.84
N VAL A 27 27.91 11.52 30.84
CA VAL A 27 28.63 10.47 30.12
C VAL A 27 29.02 9.42 31.14
N LEU A 28 28.44 8.22 31.04
CA LEU A 28 28.78 7.09 31.89
C LEU A 28 30.26 6.81 31.66
N LYS A 29 31.12 7.46 32.44
CA LYS A 29 32.45 6.93 32.74
C LYS A 29 32.18 5.50 33.21
N PRO A 30 32.93 4.49 32.71
CA PRO A 30 32.78 3.13 33.20
C PRO A 30 32.78 3.21 34.72
N LEU A 31 31.67 2.83 35.34
CA LEU A 31 31.48 2.91 36.78
C LEU A 31 32.65 2.15 37.39
N ARG A 32 33.64 2.90 37.90
CA ARG A 32 34.62 2.36 38.82
C ARG A 32 33.79 1.85 39.98
N ARG A 33 33.67 0.52 40.08
CA ARG A 33 33.11 -0.20 41.23
C ARG A 33 33.63 0.49 42.50
N THR A 34 32.79 1.32 43.10
CA THR A 34 32.94 1.68 44.50
C THR A 34 32.66 0.40 45.25
N THR A 35 33.71 -0.16 45.84
CA THR A 35 33.67 -1.25 46.81
C THR A 35 32.92 -0.76 48.04
N HIS A 36 31.60 -0.72 47.97
CA HIS A 36 30.77 -0.69 49.16
C HIS A 36 30.64 -2.13 49.63
N ASN A 37 31.41 -2.48 50.66
CA ASN A 37 31.29 -3.71 51.45
C ASN A 37 29.98 -3.66 52.25
N GLY A 38 28.85 -3.78 51.56
CA GLY A 38 27.57 -4.13 52.16
C GLY A 38 27.11 -5.41 51.49
N ASP A 39 27.05 -6.49 52.26
CA ASP A 39 26.58 -7.83 51.90
C ASP A 39 25.07 -7.82 51.55
N ASN A 40 24.69 -7.02 50.56
CA ASN A 40 23.45 -7.25 49.86
C ASN A 40 23.69 -8.47 48.98
N GLU A 41 23.23 -9.61 49.46
CA GLU A 41 22.76 -10.73 48.65
C GLU A 41 21.65 -10.22 47.70
N ASP A 42 21.99 -9.30 46.79
CA ASP A 42 21.21 -8.97 45.60
C ASP A 42 21.30 -10.17 44.68
N GLU A 43 20.62 -11.22 45.15
CA GLU A 43 19.76 -12.12 44.43
C GLU A 43 20.18 -12.30 42.97
N ASP A 44 20.86 -13.43 42.74
CA ASP A 44 21.02 -14.15 41.49
C ASP A 44 19.65 -14.46 40.85
N THR A 45 18.86 -13.41 40.60
CA THR A 45 17.67 -13.50 39.77
C THR A 45 18.18 -13.87 38.38
N PRO A 46 17.79 -15.06 37.87
CA PRO A 46 18.32 -15.55 36.61
C PRO A 46 17.95 -14.56 35.52
N ARG A 47 18.97 -13.86 35.00
CA ARG A 47 18.79 -12.93 33.89
C ARG A 47 18.46 -13.74 32.66
N LEU A 48 17.33 -13.43 32.03
CA LEU A 48 16.97 -14.06 30.76
C LEU A 48 18.08 -13.77 29.73
N PRO A 49 18.47 -14.76 28.92
CA PRO A 49 19.36 -14.54 27.78
C PRO A 49 18.84 -13.42 26.85
N PRO A 50 19.71 -12.56 26.30
CA PRO A 50 19.34 -11.47 25.38
C PRO A 50 18.45 -11.87 24.20
N GLU A 51 18.61 -13.11 23.73
CA GLU A 51 17.85 -13.71 22.64
C GLU A 51 16.37 -13.86 23.02
N LEU A 52 16.07 -14.16 24.28
CA LEU A 52 14.69 -14.31 24.77
C LEU A 52 13.98 -12.95 24.82
N TYR A 53 14.64 -11.88 25.25
CA TYR A 53 14.06 -10.53 25.16
C TYR A 53 13.69 -10.18 23.72
N THR A 54 14.58 -10.52 22.77
CA THR A 54 14.36 -10.26 21.34
C THR A 54 13.20 -11.07 20.78
N LEU A 55 13.10 -12.35 21.16
CA LEU A 55 12.01 -13.23 20.75
C LEU A 55 10.66 -12.76 21.31
N ILE A 56 10.61 -12.44 22.61
CA ILE A 56 9.38 -11.95 23.26
C ILE A 56 8.95 -10.63 22.63
N ALA A 57 9.87 -9.67 22.49
CA ALA A 57 9.55 -8.39 21.86
C ALA A 57 9.15 -8.54 20.38
N SER A 58 9.75 -9.51 19.67
CA SER A 58 9.34 -9.83 18.30
C SER A 58 7.91 -10.37 18.26
N HIS A 59 7.57 -11.29 19.16
CA HIS A 59 6.23 -11.87 19.25
C HIS A 59 5.18 -10.80 19.57
N LEU A 60 5.44 -9.95 20.58
CA LEU A 60 4.56 -8.83 20.93
C LEU A 60 4.38 -7.85 19.75
N SER A 61 5.42 -7.61 18.95
CA SER A 61 5.30 -6.74 17.77
C SER A 61 4.48 -7.34 16.61
N THR A 62 4.27 -8.66 16.61
CA THR A 62 3.58 -9.37 15.50
C THR A 62 2.09 -9.61 15.74
N ILE A 63 1.66 -9.70 17.00
CA ILE A 63 0.33 -10.22 17.35
C ILE A 63 -0.77 -9.17 17.17
N SER A 64 -0.57 -7.92 17.59
CA SER A 64 -1.59 -6.87 17.48
C SER A 64 -1.01 -5.47 17.69
N SER A 65 -1.74 -4.43 17.24
CA SER A 65 -1.50 -3.04 17.65
C SER A 65 -1.70 -2.83 19.15
N GLU A 66 -2.56 -3.63 19.79
CA GLU A 66 -2.84 -3.58 21.23
C GLU A 66 -1.60 -3.95 22.07
N ASP A 67 -0.74 -4.84 21.56
CA ASP A 67 0.50 -5.26 22.24
C ASP A 67 1.61 -4.22 22.21
N ARG A 68 1.40 -3.09 21.51
CA ARG A 68 2.31 -1.95 21.54
C ARG A 68 2.45 -1.40 22.97
N GLN A 69 1.36 -1.30 23.72
CA GLN A 69 1.39 -0.79 25.10
C GLN A 69 2.18 -1.73 26.02
N THR A 70 2.09 -3.03 25.79
CA THR A 70 2.92 -4.03 26.48
C THR A 70 4.41 -3.82 26.17
N LEU A 71 4.77 -3.58 24.91
CA LEU A 71 6.16 -3.27 24.53
C LEU A 71 6.69 -1.97 25.15
N GLU A 72 5.85 -0.94 25.24
CA GLU A 72 6.16 0.32 25.92
C GLU A 72 6.40 0.09 27.41
N SER A 73 5.58 -0.75 28.05
CA SER A 73 5.75 -1.13 29.46
C SER A 73 7.02 -1.93 29.67
N CYS A 74 7.33 -2.90 28.80
CA CYS A 74 8.58 -3.65 28.82
C CYS A 74 9.79 -2.70 28.74
N ALA A 75 9.72 -1.65 27.91
CA ALA A 75 10.82 -0.69 27.77
C ALA A 75 11.17 0.03 29.09
N LEU A 76 10.25 0.08 30.05
CA LEU A 76 10.45 0.69 31.36
C LEU A 76 11.01 -0.29 32.41
N VAL A 77 11.03 -1.59 32.14
CA VAL A 77 11.45 -2.62 33.10
C VAL A 77 12.95 -2.60 33.35
N SER A 78 13.77 -2.56 32.29
CA SER A 78 15.23 -2.54 32.39
C SER A 78 15.89 -1.95 31.16
N SER A 79 17.19 -1.63 31.25
CA SER A 79 17.97 -1.13 30.10
C SER A 79 18.07 -2.14 28.95
N ALA A 80 18.10 -3.45 29.28
CA ALA A 80 18.09 -4.52 28.28
C ALA A 80 16.76 -4.55 27.52
N TRP A 81 15.63 -4.48 28.24
CA TRP A 81 14.32 -4.37 27.61
C TRP A 81 14.16 -3.09 26.80
N LEU A 82 14.64 -1.95 27.31
CA LEU A 82 14.57 -0.67 26.62
C LEU A 82 15.21 -0.74 25.23
N LEU A 83 16.40 -1.33 25.11
CA LEU A 83 17.10 -1.46 23.83
C LEU A 83 16.32 -2.31 22.82
N VAL A 84 15.79 -3.45 23.27
CA VAL A 84 15.08 -4.40 22.42
C VAL A 84 13.70 -3.87 22.02
N SER A 85 12.92 -3.40 22.99
CA SER A 85 11.59 -2.82 22.77
C SER A 85 11.66 -1.59 21.87
N ARG A 86 12.65 -0.69 22.07
CA ARG A 86 12.81 0.52 21.24
C ARG A 86 12.96 0.20 19.75
N LYS A 87 13.72 -0.84 19.38
CA LYS A 87 13.85 -1.24 17.97
C LYS A 87 12.51 -1.64 17.35
N ARG A 88 11.60 -2.22 18.13
CA ARG A 88 10.26 -2.65 17.68
C ARG A 88 9.26 -1.50 17.69
N LEU A 89 9.26 -0.69 18.75
CA LEU A 89 8.38 0.48 18.89
C LEU A 89 8.56 1.52 17.80
N PHE A 90 9.80 1.68 17.32
CA PHE A 90 10.15 2.57 16.22
C PHE A 90 10.34 1.84 14.88
N GLY A 91 9.95 0.56 14.79
CA GLY A 91 10.04 -0.21 13.55
C GLY A 91 9.16 0.37 12.44
N ALA A 92 8.00 0.89 12.84
CA ALA A 92 7.09 1.66 12.01
C ALA A 92 6.80 3.01 12.66
N VAL A 93 7.08 4.10 11.96
CA VAL A 93 6.84 5.47 12.41
C VAL A 93 5.77 6.09 11.52
N LYS A 94 4.70 6.60 12.13
CA LYS A 94 3.66 7.40 11.45
C LYS A 94 3.82 8.86 11.84
N LEU A 95 4.20 9.70 10.90
CA LEU A 95 4.35 11.14 11.06
C LEU A 95 3.04 11.85 10.74
N THR A 96 2.65 12.71 11.67
CA THR A 96 1.51 13.62 11.57
C THR A 96 1.98 15.00 12.02
N TYR A 97 1.21 16.04 11.71
CA TYR A 97 1.49 17.40 12.18
C TYR A 97 1.79 17.46 13.70
N GLU A 98 1.03 16.70 14.49
CA GLU A 98 1.14 16.71 15.96
C GLU A 98 2.47 16.17 16.51
N ASN A 99 3.10 15.23 15.80
CA ASN A 99 4.26 14.51 16.33
C ASN A 99 5.58 14.82 15.60
N VAL A 100 5.51 15.43 14.41
CA VAL A 100 6.63 15.44 13.48
C VAL A 100 7.81 16.26 13.98
N HIS A 101 7.58 17.41 14.61
CA HIS A 101 8.66 18.25 15.15
C HIS A 101 9.36 17.60 16.34
N THR A 102 8.61 16.93 17.22
CA THR A 102 9.17 16.13 18.31
C THR A 102 9.99 14.97 17.76
N PHE A 103 9.48 14.28 16.73
CA PHE A 103 10.20 13.19 16.07
C PHE A 103 11.50 13.66 15.43
N LEU A 104 11.48 14.78 14.68
CA LEU A 104 12.69 15.37 14.11
C LEU A 104 13.71 15.74 15.19
N SER A 105 13.26 16.38 16.27
CA SER A 105 14.14 16.73 17.39
C SER A 105 14.80 15.49 18.01
N LEU A 106 14.05 14.40 18.15
CA LEU A 106 14.57 13.11 18.62
C LEU A 106 15.54 12.46 17.62
N LEU A 107 15.26 12.57 16.33
CA LEU A 107 16.10 12.04 15.27
C LEU A 107 17.44 12.79 15.18
N GLU A 108 17.40 14.12 15.32
CA GLU A 108 18.57 15.01 15.31
C GLU A 108 19.40 14.92 16.60
N HIS A 109 18.82 14.39 17.69
CA HIS A 109 19.53 14.27 18.97
C HIS A 109 20.73 13.30 18.87
N PRO A 110 21.92 13.65 19.41
CA PRO A 110 23.13 12.82 19.28
C PRO A 110 23.02 11.43 19.94
N LEU A 111 22.11 11.28 20.90
CA LEU A 111 21.82 10.00 21.58
C LEU A 111 20.69 9.19 20.92
N CYS A 112 20.26 9.56 19.71
CA CYS A 112 19.24 8.84 18.97
C CYS A 112 19.68 7.38 18.71
N SER A 113 18.96 6.45 19.31
CA SER A 113 19.30 5.01 19.30
C SER A 113 18.26 4.14 18.59
N PHE A 114 17.10 4.70 18.23
CA PHE A 114 16.07 3.96 17.49
C PHE A 114 16.33 3.90 15.97
N ARG A 115 17.30 4.68 15.47
CA ARG A 115 17.66 4.78 14.05
C ARG A 115 17.84 3.43 13.33
N GLY A 116 18.43 2.44 14.01
CA GLY A 116 18.67 1.12 13.41
C GLY A 116 17.43 0.24 13.28
N GLY A 117 16.35 0.57 14.01
CA GLY A 117 15.09 -0.18 14.03
C GLY A 117 14.08 0.29 13.00
N MET A 118 14.14 1.56 12.57
CA MET A 118 13.14 2.12 11.65
C MET A 118 13.21 1.46 10.28
N ARG A 119 12.07 0.94 9.82
CA ARG A 119 11.91 0.24 8.53
C ARG A 119 10.72 0.74 7.74
N VAL A 120 9.67 1.17 8.43
CA VAL A 120 8.46 1.72 7.81
C VAL A 120 8.32 3.17 8.25
N LEU A 121 8.20 4.06 7.28
CA LEU A 121 7.92 5.47 7.50
C LEU A 121 6.60 5.78 6.78
N LYS A 122 5.63 6.29 7.52
CA LYS A 122 4.36 6.76 6.99
C LYS A 122 4.25 8.25 7.23
N MET A 123 3.89 9.02 6.22
CA MET A 123 3.70 10.45 6.32
C MET A 123 2.30 10.77 5.84
N ARG A 124 1.56 11.58 6.61
CA ARG A 124 0.20 11.99 6.28
C ARG A 124 0.04 13.47 6.57
N GLU A 125 -0.18 14.29 5.54
CA GLU A 125 -0.30 15.74 5.73
C GLU A 125 -1.64 16.09 6.37
N GLY A 126 -2.73 15.56 5.81
CA GLY A 126 -4.11 15.77 6.24
C GLY A 126 -4.85 16.81 5.40
N GLU A 127 -6.18 16.68 5.27
CA GLU A 127 -7.01 17.45 4.33
C GLU A 127 -7.19 18.95 4.67
N TYR A 128 -6.94 19.38 5.93
CA TYR A 128 -7.33 20.71 6.42
C TYR A 128 -6.24 21.42 7.24
N MET A 129 -4.97 21.28 6.85
CA MET A 129 -3.88 21.95 7.56
C MET A 129 -3.57 23.31 6.92
N VAL A 130 -3.81 24.39 7.67
CA VAL A 130 -3.43 25.76 7.30
C VAL A 130 -1.92 25.89 7.08
N ASP A 131 -1.15 25.07 7.80
CA ASP A 131 0.30 24.97 7.67
C ASP A 131 0.67 23.63 7.03
N ARG A 132 1.05 23.67 5.74
CA ARG A 132 1.59 22.54 4.96
C ARG A 132 2.94 22.08 5.51
N TRP A 133 2.92 21.44 6.67
CA TRP A 133 4.11 21.16 7.49
C TRP A 133 5.16 20.32 6.75
N MET A 134 4.74 19.53 5.76
CA MET A 134 5.63 18.74 4.91
C MET A 134 6.71 19.61 4.25
N ASN A 135 6.39 20.86 3.92
CA ASN A 135 7.32 21.83 3.31
C ASN A 135 8.52 22.22 4.18
N GLY A 136 8.37 22.18 5.51
CA GLY A 136 9.46 22.43 6.45
C GLY A 136 10.16 21.15 6.92
N VAL A 137 9.47 20.01 6.81
CA VAL A 137 9.91 18.74 7.38
C VAL A 137 10.67 17.89 6.39
N ILE A 138 10.17 17.71 5.16
CA ILE A 138 10.70 16.69 4.23
C ILE A 138 12.21 16.86 4.01
N PRO A 139 12.74 18.06 3.69
CA PRO A 139 14.18 18.21 3.47
C PRO A 139 15.01 17.84 4.70
N ARG A 140 14.58 18.27 5.90
CA ARG A 140 15.27 18.00 7.17
C ARG A 140 15.19 16.53 7.57
N LEU A 141 14.04 15.91 7.35
CA LEU A 141 13.81 14.50 7.61
C LEU A 141 14.77 13.67 6.77
N ILE A 142 14.79 13.88 5.46
CA ILE A 142 15.64 13.17 4.52
C ILE A 142 17.12 13.36 4.84
N ASP A 143 17.58 14.59 5.09
CA ASP A 143 18.95 14.88 5.51
C ASP A 143 19.33 14.10 6.78
N SER A 144 18.44 14.11 7.77
CA SER A 144 18.66 13.37 9.03
C SER A 144 18.70 11.86 8.82
N LEU A 145 17.83 11.31 7.95
CA LEU A 145 17.84 9.87 7.61
C LEU A 145 19.13 9.47 6.91
N LYS A 146 19.60 10.26 5.94
CA LYS A 146 20.87 10.06 5.23
C LYS A 146 22.06 10.14 6.17
N ARG A 147 22.16 11.21 6.97
CA ARG A 147 23.22 11.41 7.96
C ARG A 147 23.32 10.24 8.94
N LEU A 148 22.18 9.71 9.35
CA LEU A 148 22.10 8.58 10.29
C LEU A 148 22.15 7.20 9.62
N ARG A 149 22.24 7.15 8.29
CA ARG A 149 22.22 5.92 7.47
C ARG A 149 21.03 5.00 7.82
N VAL A 150 19.86 5.61 8.01
CA VAL A 150 18.64 4.86 8.29
C VAL A 150 18.13 4.26 7.00
N ARG A 151 17.88 2.94 7.00
CA ARG A 151 17.26 2.25 5.88
C ARG A 151 15.76 2.15 6.06
N VAL A 152 15.01 2.93 5.30
CA VAL A 152 13.54 2.87 5.27
C VAL A 152 13.15 1.97 4.11
N LYS A 153 12.68 0.75 4.43
CA LYS A 153 12.23 -0.22 3.41
C LYS A 153 10.88 0.13 2.83
N VAL A 154 9.98 0.68 3.64
CA VAL A 154 8.61 1.00 3.26
C VAL A 154 8.34 2.48 3.50
N LEU A 155 8.00 3.20 2.45
CA LEU A 155 7.61 4.60 2.50
C LEU A 155 6.14 4.72 2.08
N ASP A 156 5.31 5.16 3.00
CA ASP A 156 3.91 5.47 2.72
C ASP A 156 3.69 6.99 2.80
N ILE A 157 3.08 7.58 1.77
CA ILE A 157 2.76 9.01 1.68
C ILE A 157 1.26 9.14 1.43
N TYR A 158 0.60 9.96 2.25
CA TYR A 158 -0.85 10.16 2.20
C TYR A 158 -1.28 11.61 2.29
N ASP A 159 -2.42 11.91 1.68
CA ASP A 159 -3.11 13.20 1.74
C ASP A 159 -2.21 14.39 1.36
N LEU A 160 -1.29 14.19 0.40
CA LEU A 160 -0.34 15.21 -0.03
C LEU A 160 -0.81 15.85 -1.33
N THR A 161 -0.97 17.17 -1.34
CA THR A 161 -1.14 17.93 -2.59
C THR A 161 0.22 18.33 -3.12
N TRP A 162 0.62 17.77 -4.24
CA TRP A 162 1.96 17.99 -4.78
C TRP A 162 2.20 19.44 -5.24
N ALA A 163 1.19 20.07 -5.84
CA ALA A 163 1.20 21.48 -6.24
C ALA A 163 1.52 22.46 -5.09
N GLU A 164 1.19 22.08 -3.86
CA GLU A 164 1.40 22.91 -2.67
C GLU A 164 2.78 22.68 -2.02
N LEU A 165 3.60 21.77 -2.57
CA LEU A 165 4.98 21.62 -2.15
C LEU A 165 5.82 22.78 -2.67
N ASN A 166 6.62 23.37 -1.77
CA ASN A 166 7.66 24.30 -2.17
C ASN A 166 8.74 23.56 -3.01
N PRO A 167 9.48 24.27 -3.89
CA PRO A 167 10.45 23.65 -4.78
C PRO A 167 11.51 22.81 -4.06
N THR A 168 11.92 23.24 -2.85
CA THR A 168 12.91 22.52 -2.04
C THR A 168 12.38 21.16 -1.59
N SER A 169 11.12 21.08 -1.16
CA SER A 169 10.49 19.86 -0.68
C SER A 169 10.10 18.94 -1.82
N ALA A 170 9.59 19.48 -2.92
CA ALA A 170 9.34 18.72 -4.14
C ALA A 170 10.64 18.07 -4.67
N ARG A 171 11.74 18.82 -4.73
CA ARG A 171 13.06 18.27 -5.08
C ARG A 171 13.51 17.21 -4.08
N ALA A 172 13.40 17.47 -2.79
CA ALA A 172 13.77 16.51 -1.76
C ALA A 172 12.93 15.22 -1.86
N MET A 173 11.65 15.30 -2.21
CA MET A 173 10.82 14.10 -2.46
C MET A 173 11.28 13.31 -3.69
N LYS A 174 11.68 13.98 -4.77
CA LYS A 174 12.13 13.32 -6.01
C LYS A 174 13.56 12.77 -5.90
N GLU A 175 14.47 13.45 -5.22
CA GLU A 175 15.91 13.14 -5.27
C GLU A 175 16.50 12.69 -3.92
N GLY A 176 15.71 12.81 -2.85
CA GLY A 176 16.20 12.64 -1.50
C GLY A 176 16.28 11.20 -1.00
N TRP A 177 15.68 10.21 -1.67
CA TRP A 177 15.53 8.87 -1.07
C TRP A 177 16.51 7.81 -1.58
N GLU A 178 17.39 8.13 -2.53
CA GLU A 178 18.31 7.17 -3.16
C GLU A 178 19.13 6.36 -2.13
N ASP A 179 19.77 7.02 -1.15
CA ASP A 179 20.58 6.34 -0.12
C ASP A 179 19.77 5.68 1.02
N VAL A 180 18.45 5.88 1.04
CA VAL A 180 17.56 5.40 2.11
C VAL A 180 17.13 3.95 1.87
N GLY A 181 17.19 3.46 0.62
CA GLY A 181 16.91 2.07 0.24
C GLY A 181 15.44 1.69 0.35
N VAL A 182 14.56 2.48 -0.27
CA VAL A 182 13.11 2.24 -0.30
C VAL A 182 12.80 1.07 -1.24
N GLU A 183 12.28 -0.02 -0.68
CA GLU A 183 11.89 -1.24 -1.42
C GLU A 183 10.38 -1.25 -1.75
N SER A 184 9.57 -0.52 -0.99
CA SER A 184 8.12 -0.46 -1.12
C SER A 184 7.66 1.00 -1.01
N LEU A 185 7.06 1.53 -2.07
CA LEU A 185 6.51 2.87 -2.12
C LEU A 185 4.99 2.79 -2.19
N ARG A 186 4.32 3.48 -1.27
CA ARG A 186 2.88 3.67 -1.30
C ARG A 186 2.54 5.14 -1.37
N VAL A 187 1.74 5.49 -2.35
CA VAL A 187 1.21 6.83 -2.58
C VAL A 187 -0.30 6.72 -2.52
N GLY A 188 -0.91 7.31 -1.50
CA GLY A 188 -2.36 7.26 -1.32
C GLY A 188 -2.97 8.64 -1.19
N THR A 189 -4.18 8.87 -1.72
CA THR A 189 -4.90 10.15 -1.59
C THR A 189 -4.06 11.38 -1.89
N CYS A 190 -3.05 11.23 -2.77
CA CYS A 190 -2.16 12.31 -3.18
C CYS A 190 -2.71 12.93 -4.45
N TYR A 191 -2.58 14.25 -4.55
CA TYR A 191 -3.03 15.02 -5.70
C TYR A 191 -1.82 15.54 -6.47
N PHE A 192 -1.80 15.30 -7.77
CA PHE A 192 -0.77 15.79 -8.69
C PHE A 192 -1.43 16.69 -9.74
N GLU A 193 -0.70 17.69 -10.24
CA GLU A 193 -1.26 18.57 -11.28
C GLU A 193 -1.47 17.80 -12.60
N CYS A 194 -0.62 16.82 -12.88
CA CYS A 194 -0.72 16.01 -14.08
C CYS A 194 -0.02 14.64 -13.90
N VAL A 195 -0.26 13.73 -14.84
CA VAL A 195 0.38 12.39 -14.85
C VAL A 195 1.91 12.48 -14.89
N HIS A 196 2.46 13.50 -15.54
CA HIS A 196 3.91 13.72 -15.71
C HIS A 196 4.62 14.00 -14.39
N GLU A 197 3.96 14.74 -13.50
CA GLU A 197 4.50 15.03 -12.18
C GLU A 197 4.52 13.77 -11.30
N PHE A 198 3.43 12.99 -11.34
CA PHE A 198 3.33 11.70 -10.69
C PHE A 198 4.41 10.74 -11.20
N VAL A 199 4.53 10.60 -12.53
CA VAL A 199 5.52 9.74 -13.20
C VAL A 199 6.94 10.17 -12.84
N GLY A 200 7.24 11.47 -12.94
CA GLY A 200 8.55 12.02 -12.56
C GLY A 200 8.88 11.80 -11.09
N PHE A 201 7.88 11.70 -10.21
CA PHE A 201 8.08 11.30 -8.82
C PHE A 201 8.37 9.81 -8.68
N VAL A 202 7.49 8.93 -9.14
CA VAL A 202 7.62 7.47 -8.92
C VAL A 202 8.76 6.83 -9.71
N CYS A 203 9.15 7.42 -10.85
CA CYS A 203 10.28 6.97 -11.67
C CYS A 203 11.60 7.68 -11.35
N SER A 204 11.61 8.55 -10.34
CA SER A 204 12.85 9.22 -9.94
C SER A 204 13.90 8.21 -9.46
N ARG A 205 15.18 8.58 -9.59
CA ARG A 205 16.32 7.72 -9.17
C ARG A 205 16.22 7.27 -7.71
N SER A 206 15.61 8.11 -6.87
CA SER A 206 15.28 7.83 -5.47
C SER A 206 14.53 6.52 -5.25
N PHE A 207 13.77 6.05 -6.24
CA PHE A 207 12.94 4.85 -6.17
C PHE A 207 13.40 3.74 -7.12
N GLY A 208 14.64 3.81 -7.60
CA GLY A 208 15.21 2.80 -8.50
C GLY A 208 15.30 1.39 -7.91
N GLU A 209 15.25 1.25 -6.58
CA GLU A 209 15.22 -0.04 -5.86
C GLU A 209 13.81 -0.52 -5.47
N VAL A 210 12.76 0.24 -5.83
CA VAL A 210 11.39 -0.12 -5.46
C VAL A 210 10.98 -1.41 -6.17
N LYS A 211 10.46 -2.34 -5.37
CA LYS A 211 9.91 -3.64 -5.80
C LYS A 211 8.39 -3.66 -5.74
N HIS A 212 7.81 -2.86 -4.84
CA HIS A 212 6.38 -2.80 -4.62
C HIS A 212 5.90 -1.35 -4.74
N LEU A 213 5.07 -1.08 -5.73
CA LEU A 213 4.41 0.21 -5.91
C LEU A 213 2.91 0.06 -5.65
N VAL A 214 2.39 0.85 -4.71
CA VAL A 214 0.97 0.91 -4.40
C VAL A 214 0.47 2.33 -4.61
N CYS A 215 -0.47 2.50 -5.53
CA CYS A 215 -1.12 3.76 -5.84
C CYS A 215 -2.59 3.67 -5.42
N ASP A 216 -2.99 4.45 -4.43
CA ASP A 216 -4.27 4.29 -3.76
C ASP A 216 -5.06 5.60 -3.81
N TYR A 217 -6.02 5.74 -4.73
CA TYR A 217 -6.72 7.02 -4.93
C TYR A 217 -5.77 8.17 -5.26
N VAL A 218 -4.85 7.95 -6.20
CA VAL A 218 -4.02 9.04 -6.74
C VAL A 218 -4.91 9.88 -7.66
N LEU A 219 -5.00 11.17 -7.37
CA LEU A 219 -5.78 12.13 -8.13
C LEU A 219 -4.86 12.94 -9.03
N LEU A 220 -5.22 13.09 -10.30
CA LEU A 220 -4.51 13.92 -11.26
C LEU A 220 -5.45 15.04 -11.73
N ASN A 221 -4.99 16.28 -11.68
CA ASN A 221 -5.74 17.41 -12.21
C ASN A 221 -5.42 17.68 -13.68
N CYS A 222 -5.37 16.62 -14.46
CA CYS A 222 -5.13 16.74 -15.89
C CYS A 222 -6.43 17.26 -16.52
N PRO A 223 -6.47 18.44 -17.16
CA PRO A 223 -7.70 18.98 -17.79
C PRO A 223 -8.22 18.13 -18.97
N GLY A 224 -7.64 16.96 -19.22
CA GLY A 224 -7.92 16.05 -20.31
C GLY A 224 -6.61 15.70 -21.02
N VAL A 225 -6.55 14.53 -21.67
CA VAL A 225 -5.39 14.15 -22.47
C VAL A 225 -5.16 15.18 -23.59
N ASP A 226 -6.23 15.76 -24.13
CA ASP A 226 -6.13 16.71 -25.26
C ASP A 226 -5.86 18.17 -24.82
N GLU A 227 -6.16 18.53 -23.57
CA GLU A 227 -5.98 19.91 -23.05
C GLU A 227 -4.72 20.08 -22.20
N CYS A 228 -4.20 19.00 -21.65
CA CYS A 228 -2.87 19.03 -21.09
C CYS A 228 -1.88 19.07 -22.25
N GLU A 229 -1.02 20.09 -22.32
CA GLU A 229 0.15 20.13 -23.23
C GLU A 229 1.03 18.85 -23.13
N CYS A 230 0.79 18.08 -22.08
CA CYS A 230 1.43 16.83 -21.79
C CYS A 230 0.87 15.62 -22.55
N GLY A 231 -0.36 15.63 -23.07
CA GLY A 231 -0.95 14.46 -23.74
C GLY A 231 -0.66 14.35 -25.25
N GLU A 232 -0.42 15.47 -25.94
CA GLU A 232 0.07 15.43 -27.34
C GLU A 232 1.45 14.75 -27.45
N MET A 233 2.29 14.86 -26.40
CA MET A 233 3.64 14.29 -26.42
C MET A 233 3.74 12.79 -26.14
N VAL A 234 2.76 12.20 -25.45
CA VAL A 234 2.77 10.74 -25.19
C VAL A 234 2.52 9.94 -26.48
N ASN A 235 1.70 10.49 -27.38
CA ASN A 235 1.37 9.80 -28.63
C ASN A 235 2.44 10.00 -29.72
N ASP A 236 3.12 11.15 -29.75
CA ASP A 236 4.06 11.49 -30.82
C ASP A 236 5.43 10.80 -30.69
N ASP A 237 5.88 10.43 -29.49
CA ASP A 237 7.19 9.79 -29.27
C ASP A 237 7.19 8.27 -29.53
N VAL A 238 6.02 7.63 -29.62
CA VAL A 238 5.90 6.19 -29.97
C VAL A 238 6.02 5.97 -31.49
N GLY A 239 5.95 7.06 -32.28
CA GLY A 239 5.85 7.05 -33.74
C GLY A 239 7.03 7.68 -34.50
N GLY A 240 8.26 7.71 -33.97
CA GLY A 240 9.45 7.98 -34.79
C GLY A 240 9.60 9.40 -35.39
N VAL A 241 8.88 10.41 -34.90
CA VAL A 241 8.98 11.81 -35.39
C VAL A 241 10.01 12.62 -34.59
N ARG A 242 11.20 12.05 -34.38
CA ARG A 242 12.28 12.71 -33.63
C ARG A 242 13.09 13.70 -34.49
N GLU A 243 13.12 13.52 -35.81
CA GLU A 243 13.93 14.36 -36.72
C GLU A 243 13.35 15.76 -37.00
N GLU A 244 12.04 15.99 -36.82
CA GLU A 244 11.41 17.28 -37.15
C GLU A 244 11.53 18.33 -36.02
N ARG A 245 11.68 17.90 -34.76
CA ARG A 245 11.82 18.79 -33.59
C ARG A 245 13.18 19.47 -33.50
N GLU A 246 14.27 18.81 -33.94
CA GLU A 246 15.60 19.43 -33.98
C GLU A 246 15.68 20.58 -34.99
N ALA A 247 14.81 20.60 -36.02
CA ALA A 247 14.75 21.68 -37.00
C ALA A 247 14.02 22.94 -36.49
N LEU A 248 13.08 22.81 -35.56
CA LEU A 248 12.27 23.92 -35.04
C LEU A 248 12.92 24.62 -33.83
N GLN A 249 13.73 23.92 -33.04
CA GLN A 249 14.36 24.48 -31.84
C GLN A 249 15.48 25.51 -32.16
N VAL A 250 15.98 25.55 -33.40
CA VAL A 250 17.00 26.51 -33.85
C VAL A 250 16.42 27.91 -34.14
N ARG A 251 15.09 28.10 -34.15
CA ARG A 251 14.46 29.38 -34.58
C ARG A 251 13.81 30.26 -33.50
N GLY A 252 13.86 29.89 -32.22
CA GLY A 252 13.14 30.64 -31.17
C GLY A 252 14.03 31.40 -30.19
N GLN A 253 14.53 32.58 -30.58
CA GLN A 253 15.17 33.52 -29.65
C GLN A 253 14.43 34.87 -29.68
N ILE A 254 14.23 35.44 -28.49
CA ILE A 254 13.87 36.85 -28.18
C ILE A 254 12.37 37.15 -28.06
N GLY A 255 11.86 37.00 -26.82
CA GLY A 255 10.68 37.70 -26.31
C GLY A 255 11.01 38.19 -24.89
N VAL A 256 10.92 39.50 -24.68
CA VAL A 256 11.33 40.25 -23.48
C VAL A 256 10.10 40.40 -22.55
N ASP A 257 10.32 40.29 -21.23
CA ASP A 257 9.39 40.40 -20.08
C ASP A 257 8.39 39.22 -19.92
N GLY A 258 8.49 38.27 -18.97
CA GLY A 258 8.96 38.28 -17.57
C GLY A 258 7.75 37.98 -16.68
N ILE A 259 7.34 36.75 -16.38
CA ILE A 259 7.99 35.67 -15.61
C ILE A 259 7.68 34.36 -16.34
N LEU A 260 8.63 33.86 -17.13
CA LEU A 260 8.57 32.48 -17.59
C LEU A 260 9.03 31.63 -16.41
N PHE A 261 8.10 30.91 -15.78
CA PHE A 261 8.47 29.67 -15.11
C PHE A 261 9.20 28.85 -16.16
N ARG A 262 10.53 28.80 -16.07
CA ARG A 262 11.32 27.82 -16.80
C ARG A 262 10.81 26.48 -16.31
N ASN A 263 9.92 25.88 -17.10
CA ASN A 263 9.54 24.48 -17.00
C ASN A 263 10.85 23.71 -17.01
N SER A 264 11.31 23.32 -15.82
CA SER A 264 12.35 22.32 -15.65
C SER A 264 11.97 21.15 -16.56
N SER A 265 12.89 20.83 -17.45
CA SER A 265 12.75 20.17 -18.75
C SER A 265 11.73 19.02 -18.78
N PHE A 266 10.69 19.18 -19.59
CA PHE A 266 9.85 18.06 -20.04
C PHE A 266 10.69 16.98 -20.75
N ASP A 267 11.85 17.34 -21.32
CA ASP A 267 12.82 16.38 -21.88
C ASP A 267 13.29 15.32 -20.86
N ASP A 268 13.24 15.60 -19.55
CA ASP A 268 13.62 14.63 -18.52
C ASP A 268 12.57 13.51 -18.34
N LEU A 269 11.35 13.72 -18.82
CA LEU A 269 10.26 12.73 -18.74
C LEU A 269 10.19 11.80 -19.94
N ALA A 270 10.75 12.20 -21.09
CA ALA A 270 10.82 11.38 -22.31
C ALA A 270 11.68 10.10 -22.15
N GLY A 271 12.25 9.86 -20.97
CA GLY A 271 12.92 8.61 -20.61
C GLY A 271 12.52 8.09 -19.24
N ALA A 272 11.45 8.62 -18.62
CA ALA A 272 10.98 8.14 -17.33
C ALA A 272 10.44 6.72 -17.48
N SER A 273 11.21 5.76 -16.98
CA SER A 273 10.85 4.35 -16.96
C SER A 273 10.59 3.89 -15.52
N LEU A 274 9.60 3.03 -15.33
CA LEU A 274 9.43 2.33 -14.06
C LEU A 274 10.73 1.61 -13.63
N PRO A 275 10.97 1.48 -12.31
CA PRO A 275 12.10 0.73 -11.79
C PRO A 275 12.13 -0.69 -12.36
N LYS A 276 13.27 -1.12 -12.90
CA LYS A 276 13.44 -2.49 -13.43
C LYS A 276 13.29 -3.57 -12.34
N THR A 277 13.40 -3.18 -11.07
CA THR A 277 13.19 -4.04 -9.91
C THR A 277 11.73 -4.20 -9.52
N LEU A 278 10.79 -3.51 -10.18
CA LEU A 278 9.38 -3.55 -9.83
C LEU A 278 8.80 -4.95 -10.07
N GLU A 279 8.37 -5.60 -9.00
CA GLU A 279 7.79 -6.95 -9.03
C GLU A 279 6.27 -6.92 -8.78
N SER A 280 5.76 -5.86 -8.16
CA SER A 280 4.39 -5.74 -7.70
C SER A 280 3.85 -4.34 -7.95
N LEU A 281 2.72 -4.26 -8.65
CA LEU A 281 1.98 -3.03 -8.88
C LEU A 281 0.56 -3.17 -8.35
N GLN A 282 0.11 -2.18 -7.58
CA GLN A 282 -1.27 -2.08 -7.13
C GLN A 282 -1.85 -0.71 -7.43
N LEU A 283 -3.01 -0.70 -8.09
CA LEU A 283 -3.73 0.50 -8.53
C LEU A 283 -5.15 0.46 -7.94
N SER A 284 -5.47 1.36 -7.02
CA SER A 284 -6.83 1.54 -6.50
C SER A 284 -7.46 2.80 -7.09
N LEU A 285 -8.54 2.63 -7.85
CA LEU A 285 -9.23 3.69 -8.59
C LEU A 285 -8.29 4.59 -9.41
N PRO A 286 -7.43 3.99 -10.27
CA PRO A 286 -6.55 4.78 -11.12
C PRO A 286 -7.36 5.56 -12.16
N GLU A 287 -6.86 6.74 -12.51
CA GLU A 287 -7.36 7.49 -13.66
C GLU A 287 -6.89 6.87 -14.99
N GLU A 288 -7.62 7.16 -16.07
CA GLU A 288 -7.34 6.60 -17.40
C GLU A 288 -5.93 6.93 -17.90
N SER A 289 -5.51 8.19 -17.74
CA SER A 289 -4.19 8.67 -18.19
C SER A 289 -3.05 7.93 -17.49
N MET A 290 -3.23 7.61 -16.20
CA MET A 290 -2.31 6.81 -15.42
C MET A 290 -2.25 5.36 -15.93
N LEU A 291 -3.40 4.74 -16.16
CA LEU A 291 -3.47 3.38 -16.70
C LEU A 291 -2.79 3.25 -18.06
N ARG A 292 -3.10 4.15 -19.00
CA ARG A 292 -2.49 4.16 -20.34
C ARG A 292 -0.97 4.30 -20.25
N TRP A 293 -0.48 5.21 -19.42
CA TRP A 293 0.96 5.35 -19.20
C TRP A 293 1.58 4.05 -18.68
N PHE A 294 0.97 3.36 -17.71
CA PHE A 294 1.44 2.05 -17.25
C PHE A 294 1.43 1.00 -18.37
N VAL A 295 0.38 0.97 -19.19
CA VAL A 295 0.31 0.09 -20.38
C VAL A 295 1.46 0.35 -21.34
N ASP A 296 2.01 1.55 -21.42
CA ASP A 296 3.16 1.84 -22.29
C ASP A 296 4.51 1.44 -21.69
N GLN A 297 4.59 1.18 -20.38
CA GLN A 297 5.86 0.83 -19.72
C GLN A 297 6.32 -0.61 -20.01
N ASP A 298 7.57 -0.78 -20.46
CA ASP A 298 8.16 -2.12 -20.67
C ASP A 298 8.34 -2.91 -19.38
N ALA A 299 8.56 -2.24 -18.25
CA ALA A 299 8.75 -2.88 -16.95
C ALA A 299 7.52 -3.68 -16.50
N VAL A 300 6.32 -3.35 -17.02
CA VAL A 300 5.08 -4.09 -16.73
C VAL A 300 5.17 -5.56 -17.14
N ARG A 301 5.93 -5.88 -18.20
CA ARG A 301 6.18 -7.27 -18.63
C ARG A 301 6.87 -8.14 -17.58
N GLY A 302 7.55 -7.53 -16.60
CA GLY A 302 8.25 -8.22 -15.52
C GLY A 302 7.43 -8.37 -14.24
N LEU A 303 6.18 -7.87 -14.19
CA LEU A 303 5.38 -7.88 -12.97
C LEU A 303 4.94 -9.28 -12.59
N LYS A 304 5.28 -9.69 -11.37
CA LYS A 304 4.83 -10.95 -10.76
C LYS A 304 3.47 -10.79 -10.08
N ARG A 305 3.12 -9.57 -9.68
CA ARG A 305 1.90 -9.26 -8.95
C ARG A 305 1.25 -8.00 -9.51
N LEU A 306 -0.03 -8.10 -9.82
CA LEU A 306 -0.84 -6.98 -10.27
C LEU A 306 -2.13 -6.94 -9.47
N GLY A 307 -2.48 -5.78 -8.92
CA GLY A 307 -3.75 -5.52 -8.27
C GLY A 307 -4.41 -4.30 -8.90
N VAL A 308 -5.64 -4.41 -9.39
CA VAL A 308 -6.38 -3.31 -9.98
C VAL A 308 -7.78 -3.25 -9.40
N SER A 309 -8.19 -2.08 -8.91
CA SER A 309 -9.56 -1.77 -8.51
C SER A 309 -10.09 -0.61 -9.35
N LEU A 310 -11.21 -0.84 -10.04
CA LEU A 310 -11.88 0.10 -10.93
C LEU A 310 -13.31 0.35 -10.45
N LYS A 311 -13.79 1.57 -10.65
CA LYS A 311 -15.21 1.91 -10.53
C LYS A 311 -15.93 2.02 -11.87
N GLU A 312 -15.19 2.37 -12.92
CA GLU A 312 -15.75 2.74 -14.23
C GLU A 312 -15.51 1.62 -15.25
N GLU A 313 -16.58 1.16 -15.90
CA GLU A 313 -16.53 0.08 -16.90
C GLU A 313 -15.76 0.50 -18.17
N THR A 314 -15.74 1.79 -18.48
CA THR A 314 -15.02 2.38 -19.62
C THR A 314 -13.51 2.12 -19.59
N LEU A 315 -12.94 1.87 -18.42
CA LEU A 315 -11.51 1.59 -18.24
C LEU A 315 -11.15 0.12 -18.38
N LEU A 316 -12.12 -0.79 -18.52
CA LEU A 316 -11.89 -2.23 -18.65
C LEU A 316 -10.95 -2.58 -19.82
N PRO A 317 -11.09 -2.02 -21.03
CA PRO A 317 -10.18 -2.34 -22.13
C PRO A 317 -8.73 -2.01 -21.82
N VAL A 318 -8.47 -0.87 -21.18
CA VAL A 318 -7.11 -0.44 -20.82
C VAL A 318 -6.51 -1.37 -19.75
N VAL A 319 -7.33 -1.87 -18.83
CA VAL A 319 -6.89 -2.84 -17.82
C VAL A 319 -6.66 -4.22 -18.42
N ASP A 320 -7.47 -4.62 -19.41
CA ASP A 320 -7.23 -5.86 -20.18
C ASP A 320 -5.89 -5.77 -20.91
N ASP A 321 -5.60 -4.64 -21.58
CA ASP A 321 -4.29 -4.37 -22.20
C ASP A 321 -3.14 -4.43 -21.18
N LEU A 322 -3.33 -3.83 -20.00
CA LEU A 322 -2.34 -3.85 -18.92
C LEU A 322 -2.04 -5.28 -18.46
N VAL A 323 -3.09 -6.09 -18.27
CA VAL A 323 -3.00 -7.47 -17.80
C VAL A 323 -2.40 -8.37 -18.88
N ALA A 324 -2.81 -8.19 -20.14
CA ALA A 324 -2.23 -8.87 -21.30
C ALA A 324 -0.74 -8.55 -21.45
N LYS A 325 -0.33 -7.29 -21.19
CA LYS A 325 1.09 -6.88 -21.26
C LYS A 325 1.97 -7.55 -20.21
N THR A 326 1.42 -7.96 -19.06
CA THR A 326 2.20 -8.72 -18.05
C THR A 326 2.51 -10.16 -18.51
N ASP A 327 1.76 -10.67 -19.49
CA ASP A 327 1.99 -11.95 -20.19
C ASP A 327 2.26 -13.12 -19.21
N GLU A 328 3.30 -13.91 -19.47
CA GLU A 328 3.70 -15.09 -18.68
C GLU A 328 4.38 -14.75 -17.34
N ALA A 329 4.68 -13.49 -17.03
CA ALA A 329 5.35 -13.15 -15.77
C ALA A 329 4.39 -13.08 -14.58
N LEU A 330 3.09 -12.85 -14.84
CA LEU A 330 2.10 -12.60 -13.81
C LEU A 330 1.75 -13.87 -13.03
N GLU A 331 2.12 -13.90 -11.75
CA GLU A 331 1.83 -15.02 -10.86
C GLU A 331 0.61 -14.77 -9.97
N ASN A 332 0.36 -13.51 -9.59
CA ASN A 332 -0.73 -13.17 -8.66
C ASN A 332 -1.51 -11.97 -9.17
N LEU A 333 -2.82 -12.15 -9.36
CA LEU A 333 -3.71 -11.12 -9.85
C LEU A 333 -4.80 -10.83 -8.84
N VAL A 334 -5.03 -9.54 -8.55
CA VAL A 334 -6.21 -9.06 -7.82
C VAL A 334 -7.02 -8.14 -8.70
N LEU A 335 -8.30 -8.44 -8.86
CA LEU A 335 -9.24 -7.67 -9.65
C LEU A 335 -10.41 -7.26 -8.76
N ASP A 336 -10.71 -5.97 -8.76
CA ASP A 336 -11.94 -5.38 -8.25
C ASP A 336 -12.54 -4.57 -9.38
N LEU A 337 -13.30 -5.22 -10.24
CA LEU A 337 -13.78 -4.67 -11.51
C LEU A 337 -15.29 -4.46 -11.46
N PRO A 338 -15.82 -3.40 -12.10
CA PRO A 338 -17.24 -3.33 -12.37
C PRO A 338 -17.66 -4.53 -13.22
N CYS A 339 -18.88 -5.02 -13.03
CA CYS A 339 -19.40 -6.13 -13.81
C CYS A 339 -19.60 -5.67 -15.26
N GLY A 340 -18.85 -6.22 -16.22
CA GLY A 340 -18.83 -5.76 -17.61
C GLY A 340 -18.12 -6.75 -18.54
N ASN A 341 -18.26 -6.60 -19.85
CA ASN A 341 -17.90 -7.63 -20.86
C ASN A 341 -16.38 -7.82 -21.11
N ASP A 342 -16.08 -8.95 -21.78
CA ASP A 342 -14.87 -9.33 -22.55
C ASP A 342 -13.47 -9.14 -21.94
N PHE A 343 -13.35 -9.15 -20.62
CA PHE A 343 -12.03 -9.27 -19.97
C PHE A 343 -11.49 -10.71 -20.05
N SER A 344 -10.24 -10.88 -20.50
CA SER A 344 -9.65 -12.19 -20.81
C SER A 344 -8.34 -12.43 -20.08
N LEU A 345 -8.25 -13.57 -19.38
CA LEU A 345 -7.02 -14.06 -18.72
C LEU A 345 -6.30 -15.13 -19.53
N SER A 346 -6.55 -15.18 -20.85
CA SER A 346 -5.96 -16.20 -21.72
C SER A 346 -4.45 -16.03 -21.92
N HIS A 347 -3.93 -14.81 -21.78
CA HIS A 347 -2.50 -14.50 -21.93
C HIS A 347 -1.65 -14.91 -20.71
N ASN A 348 -2.23 -14.96 -19.50
CA ASN A 348 -1.47 -15.16 -18.28
C ASN A 348 -1.31 -16.64 -17.93
N THR A 349 -0.43 -17.34 -18.63
CA THR A 349 -0.20 -18.80 -18.51
C THR A 349 0.49 -19.22 -17.20
N SER A 350 1.15 -18.29 -16.49
CA SER A 350 1.84 -18.54 -15.21
C SER A 350 1.02 -18.20 -13.96
N LEU A 351 -0.23 -17.79 -14.12
CA LEU A 351 -1.04 -17.30 -13.01
C LEU A 351 -1.22 -18.38 -11.91
N ARG A 352 -0.75 -18.13 -10.70
CA ARG A 352 -0.81 -19.05 -9.54
C ARG A 352 -1.97 -18.75 -8.61
N SER A 353 -2.31 -17.47 -8.47
CA SER A 353 -3.35 -16.99 -7.57
C SER A 353 -4.20 -15.91 -8.24
N LEU A 354 -5.52 -16.08 -8.18
CA LEU A 354 -6.49 -15.09 -8.62
C LEU A 354 -7.36 -14.66 -7.44
N HIS A 355 -7.51 -13.35 -7.24
CA HIS A 355 -8.37 -12.78 -6.23
C HIS A 355 -9.36 -11.83 -6.89
N LEU A 356 -10.64 -12.10 -6.73
CA LEU A 356 -11.73 -11.35 -7.32
C LEU A 356 -12.54 -10.71 -6.20
N HIS A 357 -12.60 -9.38 -6.19
CA HIS A 357 -13.56 -8.63 -5.41
C HIS A 357 -14.87 -8.57 -6.18
N ILE A 358 -15.95 -9.00 -5.53
CA ILE A 358 -17.25 -9.13 -6.14
C ILE A 358 -18.23 -8.34 -5.28
N SER A 359 -18.71 -7.23 -5.85
CA SER A 359 -19.88 -6.52 -5.34
C SER A 359 -21.08 -7.47 -5.37
N ALA A 360 -21.97 -7.37 -4.37
CA ALA A 360 -23.05 -8.30 -4.04
C ALA A 360 -23.62 -9.12 -5.21
N PRO A 361 -23.98 -10.41 -5.02
CA PRO A 361 -24.36 -11.32 -6.10
C PRO A 361 -25.53 -10.78 -6.92
N ASP A 362 -25.20 -10.08 -8.00
CA ASP A 362 -26.12 -9.65 -9.03
C ASP A 362 -26.27 -10.83 -10.00
N PRO A 363 -27.47 -11.39 -10.19
CA PRO A 363 -27.67 -12.48 -11.14
C PRO A 363 -27.15 -12.15 -12.54
N ASP A 364 -27.14 -10.87 -12.93
CA ASP A 364 -26.70 -10.40 -14.24
C ASP A 364 -25.16 -10.32 -14.36
N SER A 365 -24.42 -10.29 -13.24
CA SER A 365 -22.95 -10.32 -13.22
C SER A 365 -22.34 -11.70 -13.51
N ASN A 366 -23.14 -12.76 -13.38
CA ASN A 366 -22.67 -14.15 -13.48
C ASN A 366 -22.02 -14.53 -14.81
N PRO A 367 -22.57 -14.16 -15.98
CA PRO A 367 -22.00 -14.59 -17.26
C PRO A 367 -20.60 -14.03 -17.49
N SER A 368 -20.30 -12.82 -17.00
CA SER A 368 -18.97 -12.21 -17.16
C SER A 368 -17.93 -12.88 -16.26
N LEU A 369 -18.29 -13.17 -15.00
CA LEU A 369 -17.41 -13.91 -14.09
C LEU A 369 -17.15 -15.34 -14.58
N ALA A 370 -18.17 -16.00 -15.13
CA ALA A 370 -18.04 -17.33 -15.71
C ALA A 370 -17.09 -17.33 -16.92
N ARG A 371 -17.25 -16.34 -17.82
CA ARG A 371 -16.36 -16.12 -18.96
C ARG A 371 -14.93 -15.84 -18.52
N LEU A 372 -14.75 -14.96 -17.54
CA LEU A 372 -13.44 -14.63 -16.97
C LEU A 372 -12.71 -15.87 -16.47
N ILE A 373 -13.35 -16.66 -15.61
CA ILE A 373 -12.74 -17.88 -15.05
C ILE A 373 -12.47 -18.91 -16.16
N SER A 374 -13.37 -19.02 -17.14
CA SER A 374 -13.21 -19.94 -18.28
C SER A 374 -12.10 -19.51 -19.24
N SER A 375 -11.75 -18.22 -19.28
CA SER A 375 -10.65 -17.70 -20.11
C SER A 375 -9.27 -18.02 -19.55
N ILE A 376 -9.18 -18.42 -18.27
CA ILE A 376 -7.89 -18.67 -17.61
C ILE A 376 -7.20 -19.88 -18.25
N SER A 377 -6.08 -19.62 -18.93
CA SER A 377 -5.28 -20.65 -19.60
C SER A 377 -4.12 -21.18 -18.73
N SER A 378 -3.95 -20.66 -17.52
CA SER A 378 -2.88 -21.07 -16.62
C SER A 378 -3.03 -22.50 -16.11
N GLN A 379 -1.96 -23.29 -16.29
CA GLN A 379 -1.81 -24.62 -15.70
C GLN A 379 -1.28 -24.58 -14.25
N HIS A 380 -0.93 -23.39 -13.77
CA HIS A 380 -0.35 -23.16 -12.45
C HIS A 380 -1.36 -22.56 -11.46
N LEU A 381 -2.62 -22.34 -11.87
CA LEU A 381 -3.61 -21.71 -11.02
C LEU A 381 -4.00 -22.64 -9.87
N HIS A 382 -3.52 -22.33 -8.67
CA HIS A 382 -3.73 -23.16 -7.49
C HIS A 382 -4.79 -22.60 -6.55
N THR A 383 -4.92 -21.27 -6.48
CA THR A 383 -5.82 -20.59 -5.55
C THR A 383 -6.71 -19.60 -6.28
N ILE A 384 -8.02 -19.70 -6.05
CA ILE A 384 -8.97 -18.62 -6.35
C ILE A 384 -9.57 -18.11 -5.05
N THR A 385 -9.54 -16.79 -4.86
CA THR A 385 -10.16 -16.10 -3.73
C THR A 385 -11.28 -15.22 -4.24
N PHE A 386 -12.47 -15.39 -3.69
CA PHE A 386 -13.63 -14.53 -3.90
C PHE A 386 -13.82 -13.68 -2.65
N ASP A 387 -13.63 -12.37 -2.75
CA ASP A 387 -13.96 -11.41 -1.71
C ASP A 387 -15.32 -10.81 -2.00
N ILE A 388 -16.32 -11.31 -1.29
CA ILE A 388 -17.72 -11.01 -1.51
C ILE A 388 -18.13 -9.97 -0.49
N PHE A 389 -18.53 -8.81 -0.98
CA PHE A 389 -19.26 -7.86 -0.16
C PHE A 389 -20.75 -8.21 -0.17
N TYR A 390 -21.22 -8.84 0.93
CA TYR A 390 -22.60 -9.28 1.05
C TYR A 390 -23.39 -8.35 1.97
N ASP A 391 -23.97 -7.30 1.38
CA ASP A 391 -24.82 -6.32 2.09
C ASP A 391 -26.25 -6.27 1.54
N ILE A 392 -26.78 -7.44 1.15
CA ILE A 392 -28.18 -7.53 0.71
C ILE A 392 -29.08 -7.50 1.96
N PRO A 393 -30.03 -6.54 2.07
CA PRO A 393 -31.05 -6.58 3.10
C PRO A 393 -31.87 -7.87 2.93
N TYR A 394 -32.11 -8.58 4.04
CA TYR A 394 -32.72 -9.91 4.15
C TYR A 394 -34.18 -9.97 3.65
N HIS A 395 -34.44 -9.61 2.40
CA HIS A 395 -35.69 -9.91 1.71
C HIS A 395 -35.52 -11.25 0.98
N SER A 396 -36.62 -12.00 0.87
CA SER A 396 -36.68 -13.41 0.40
C SER A 396 -35.97 -13.68 -0.93
N TYR A 397 -35.75 -12.66 -1.76
CA TYR A 397 -35.07 -12.76 -3.06
C TYR A 397 -33.56 -13.04 -2.99
N GLY A 398 -32.89 -12.77 -1.87
CA GLY A 398 -31.43 -12.95 -1.78
C GLY A 398 -30.96 -14.40 -1.72
N HIS A 399 -31.79 -15.33 -1.21
CA HIS A 399 -31.36 -16.70 -0.96
C HIS A 399 -31.22 -17.52 -2.25
N ASP A 400 -32.24 -17.51 -3.11
CA ASP A 400 -32.23 -18.28 -4.36
C ASP A 400 -31.21 -17.70 -5.35
N THR A 401 -31.03 -16.38 -5.34
CA THR A 401 -29.99 -15.69 -6.12
C THR A 401 -28.60 -16.12 -5.65
N ALA A 402 -28.34 -16.13 -4.34
CA ALA A 402 -27.07 -16.60 -3.80
C ALA A 402 -26.82 -18.09 -4.11
N ILE A 403 -27.85 -18.95 -4.06
CA ILE A 403 -27.72 -20.35 -4.50
C ILE A 403 -27.31 -20.41 -5.96
N LYS A 404 -28.07 -19.80 -6.87
CA LYS A 404 -27.78 -19.83 -8.32
C LYS A 404 -26.37 -19.33 -8.61
N TRP A 405 -25.96 -18.23 -8.00
CA TRP A 405 -24.63 -17.64 -8.12
C TRP A 405 -23.54 -18.61 -7.66
N VAL A 406 -23.67 -19.19 -6.46
CA VAL A 406 -22.69 -20.17 -5.94
C VAL A 406 -22.64 -21.43 -6.81
N THR A 407 -23.78 -21.94 -7.28
CA THR A 407 -23.85 -23.12 -8.14
C THR A 407 -23.13 -22.85 -9.46
N GLN A 408 -23.41 -21.72 -10.13
CA GLN A 408 -22.75 -21.34 -11.38
C GLN A 408 -21.24 -21.16 -11.22
N LEU A 409 -20.80 -20.54 -10.12
CA LEU A 409 -19.38 -20.44 -9.79
C LEU A 409 -18.74 -21.82 -9.60
N GLY A 410 -19.42 -22.72 -8.87
CA GLY A 410 -18.97 -24.09 -8.68
C GLY A 410 -18.80 -24.82 -10.03
N ASP A 411 -19.78 -24.69 -10.92
CA ASP A 411 -19.75 -25.30 -12.25
C ASP A 411 -18.65 -24.72 -13.14
N THR A 412 -18.33 -23.43 -13.00
CA THR A 412 -17.27 -22.76 -13.78
C THR A 412 -15.87 -23.11 -13.29
N ILE A 413 -15.67 -23.27 -11.98
CA ILE A 413 -14.36 -23.57 -11.39
C ILE A 413 -13.96 -25.04 -11.62
N THR A 414 -14.94 -25.93 -11.61
CA THR A 414 -14.72 -27.38 -11.62
C THR A 414 -13.88 -27.91 -12.79
N PRO A 415 -14.07 -27.45 -14.05
CA PRO A 415 -13.32 -27.97 -15.19
C PRO A 415 -11.81 -27.81 -15.06
N ASN A 416 -11.33 -26.92 -14.19
CA ASN A 416 -9.90 -26.67 -14.02
C ASN A 416 -9.32 -27.54 -12.86
N PRO A 417 -8.60 -28.64 -13.17
CA PRO A 417 -8.07 -29.54 -12.16
C PRO A 417 -6.89 -28.97 -11.36
N THR A 418 -6.30 -27.84 -11.79
CA THR A 418 -5.13 -27.26 -11.13
C THR A 418 -5.50 -26.50 -9.86
N ILE A 419 -6.78 -26.09 -9.75
CA ILE A 419 -7.31 -25.33 -8.63
C ILE A 419 -7.44 -26.26 -7.42
N THR A 420 -6.49 -26.12 -6.49
CA THR A 420 -6.46 -26.93 -5.26
C THR A 420 -7.12 -26.25 -4.07
N LYS A 421 -7.41 -24.94 -4.16
CA LYS A 421 -7.94 -24.15 -3.06
C LYS A 421 -8.90 -23.07 -3.56
N VAL A 422 -10.10 -23.07 -3.01
CA VAL A 422 -11.10 -22.02 -3.24
C VAL A 422 -11.40 -21.34 -1.91
N VAL A 423 -11.20 -20.03 -1.84
CA VAL A 423 -11.40 -19.23 -0.64
C VAL A 423 -12.54 -18.25 -0.88
N PHE A 424 -13.53 -18.26 -0.01
CA PHE A 424 -14.55 -17.23 0.05
C PHE A 424 -14.28 -16.36 1.27
N PHE A 425 -13.96 -15.09 1.05
CA PHE A 425 -13.89 -14.06 2.08
C PHE A 425 -15.19 -13.26 2.04
N VAL A 426 -16.05 -13.45 3.03
CA VAL A 426 -17.37 -12.81 3.07
C VAL A 426 -17.31 -11.63 4.03
N ARG A 427 -17.43 -10.42 3.51
CA ARG A 427 -17.65 -9.21 4.30
C ARG A 427 -19.14 -9.09 4.57
N TYR A 428 -19.53 -8.96 5.85
CA TYR A 428 -20.94 -8.97 6.25
C TYR A 428 -21.25 -7.92 7.32
N SER A 429 -22.40 -7.26 7.18
CA SER A 429 -22.96 -6.37 8.21
C SER A 429 -23.70 -7.16 9.32
N ARG A 430 -24.32 -8.30 8.97
CA ARG A 430 -25.08 -9.15 9.90
C ARG A 430 -24.57 -10.58 9.94
N VAL A 431 -24.27 -11.09 11.15
CA VAL A 431 -23.78 -12.48 11.36
C VAL A 431 -24.74 -13.54 10.79
N ARG A 432 -26.06 -13.28 10.80
CA ARG A 432 -27.05 -14.20 10.21
C ARG A 432 -26.84 -14.35 8.69
N CYS A 433 -26.54 -13.27 7.98
CA CYS A 433 -26.26 -13.30 6.53
C CYS A 433 -25.05 -14.18 6.23
N PHE A 434 -23.96 -13.98 6.99
CA PHE A 434 -22.76 -14.79 6.85
C PHE A 434 -23.03 -16.28 7.12
N LYS A 435 -23.78 -16.61 8.18
CA LYS A 435 -24.13 -18.01 8.47
C LYS A 435 -24.95 -18.65 7.36
N ALA A 436 -25.88 -17.91 6.74
CA ALA A 436 -26.68 -18.39 5.63
C ALA A 436 -25.82 -18.59 4.36
N LEU A 437 -25.04 -17.58 3.95
CA LEU A 437 -24.17 -17.68 2.77
C LEU A 437 -23.11 -18.77 2.94
N ARG A 438 -22.50 -18.88 4.13
CA ARG A 438 -21.56 -19.97 4.44
C ARG A 438 -22.19 -21.36 4.32
N ARG A 439 -23.47 -21.50 4.67
CA ARG A 439 -24.21 -22.76 4.49
C ARG A 439 -24.44 -23.03 3.00
N ILE A 440 -24.94 -22.05 2.25
CA ILE A 440 -25.15 -22.16 0.80
C ILE A 440 -23.85 -22.57 0.09
N ILE A 441 -22.75 -21.86 0.34
CA ILE A 441 -21.42 -22.16 -0.22
C ILE A 441 -21.02 -23.60 0.10
N ARG A 442 -21.18 -24.04 1.35
CA ARG A 442 -20.81 -25.41 1.73
C ARG A 442 -21.69 -26.45 1.05
N ASP A 443 -23.00 -26.24 1.03
CA ASP A 443 -23.97 -27.21 0.55
C ASP A 443 -23.86 -27.38 -0.96
N GLU A 444 -23.79 -26.28 -1.72
CA GLU A 444 -23.68 -26.32 -3.18
C GLU A 444 -22.34 -26.89 -3.67
N PHE A 445 -21.22 -26.48 -3.05
CA PHE A 445 -19.92 -27.11 -3.33
C PHE A 445 -19.86 -28.58 -2.88
N SER A 446 -20.68 -29.03 -1.94
CA SER A 446 -20.69 -30.46 -1.54
C SER A 446 -21.57 -31.33 -2.46
N LYS A 447 -22.61 -30.74 -3.05
CA LYS A 447 -23.57 -31.43 -3.94
C LYS A 447 -23.02 -31.66 -5.35
N GLY A 448 -22.21 -30.73 -5.87
CA GLY A 448 -21.63 -30.87 -7.21
C GLY A 448 -20.80 -32.15 -7.33
N GLN A 449 -21.19 -33.07 -8.23
CA GLN A 449 -20.39 -34.28 -8.58
C GLN A 449 -18.93 -33.92 -8.91
N SER A 450 -18.81 -32.76 -9.53
CA SER A 450 -17.68 -31.89 -9.76
C SER A 450 -16.70 -31.68 -8.60
N ALA A 451 -17.16 -31.31 -7.41
CA ALA A 451 -16.29 -31.02 -6.26
C ALA A 451 -15.63 -32.28 -5.67
N ARG A 452 -16.28 -33.44 -5.83
CA ARG A 452 -15.67 -34.74 -5.50
C ARG A 452 -14.48 -35.06 -6.42
N LYS A 453 -14.49 -34.57 -7.66
CA LYS A 453 -13.40 -34.76 -8.62
C LYS A 453 -12.26 -33.77 -8.42
N ALA A 454 -12.57 -32.49 -8.14
CA ALA A 454 -11.57 -31.43 -8.09
C ALA A 454 -10.60 -31.51 -6.89
N LYS A 455 -10.89 -32.29 -5.84
CA LYS A 455 -10.09 -32.34 -4.57
C LYS A 455 -9.77 -30.96 -3.95
N ALA A 456 -10.45 -29.89 -4.39
CA ALA A 456 -10.17 -28.53 -3.98
C ALA A 456 -10.59 -28.31 -2.51
N ARG A 457 -9.71 -27.68 -1.73
CA ARG A 457 -9.99 -27.30 -0.35
C ARG A 457 -10.80 -26.02 -0.33
N LEU A 458 -12.08 -26.14 0.02
CA LEU A 458 -12.97 -25.02 0.25
C LEU A 458 -12.71 -24.39 1.63
N ARG A 459 -12.48 -23.06 1.66
CA ARG A 459 -12.42 -22.27 2.91
C ARG A 459 -13.38 -21.10 2.82
N VAL A 460 -14.22 -20.93 3.84
CA VAL A 460 -15.10 -19.78 3.98
C VAL A 460 -14.71 -19.00 5.23
N ARG A 461 -14.30 -17.76 5.05
CA ARG A 461 -13.93 -16.80 6.10
C ARG A 461 -14.95 -15.68 6.11
N GLY A 462 -15.19 -15.12 7.30
CA GLY A 462 -16.09 -14.01 7.48
C GLY A 462 -15.37 -12.86 8.15
N ALA A 463 -15.59 -11.64 7.68
CA ALA A 463 -15.19 -10.40 8.32
C ALA A 463 -16.44 -9.56 8.58
N LYS A 464 -16.64 -9.18 9.85
CA LYS A 464 -17.75 -8.31 10.22
C LYS A 464 -17.38 -6.88 9.83
N VAL A 465 -18.26 -6.23 9.08
CA VAL A 465 -18.14 -4.81 8.71
C VAL A 465 -18.93 -4.03 9.77
N ASP A 466 -18.24 -3.23 10.58
CA ASP A 466 -18.80 -2.49 11.71
C ASP A 466 -18.89 -1.00 11.34
N GLY A 467 -20.09 -0.53 10.98
CA GLY A 467 -20.38 0.89 10.77
C GLY A 467 -20.58 1.31 9.31
N ASN A 468 -20.46 2.63 9.07
CA ASN A 468 -20.72 3.25 7.77
C ASN A 468 -19.64 2.79 6.77
N TYR A 469 -20.09 2.15 5.67
CA TYR A 469 -19.23 1.46 4.70
C TYR A 469 -18.10 2.35 4.14
N GLU A 470 -18.38 3.63 3.91
CA GLU A 470 -17.38 4.58 3.39
C GLU A 470 -16.23 4.86 4.37
N ASP A 471 -16.53 4.99 5.66
CA ASP A 471 -15.51 5.22 6.69
C ASP A 471 -14.64 3.98 6.89
N GLN A 472 -15.23 2.80 6.71
CA GLN A 472 -14.50 1.54 6.85
C GLN A 472 -13.66 1.24 5.61
N TRP A 473 -14.07 1.59 4.39
CA TRP A 473 -13.19 1.54 3.22
C TRP A 473 -11.98 2.48 3.36
N ARG A 474 -12.18 3.71 3.88
CA ARG A 474 -11.04 4.61 4.17
C ARG A 474 -10.11 4.05 5.25
N ARG A 475 -10.63 3.31 6.23
CA ARG A 475 -9.83 2.66 7.30
C ARG A 475 -9.22 1.31 6.89
N GLU A 476 -9.91 0.50 6.11
CA GLU A 476 -9.47 -0.83 5.65
C GLU A 476 -8.64 -0.76 4.37
N GLY A 477 -8.71 0.35 3.63
CA GLY A 477 -7.66 0.80 2.71
C GLY A 477 -6.30 0.80 3.41
N GLU A 478 -6.22 0.98 4.74
CA GLU A 478 -4.95 0.82 5.49
C GLU A 478 -4.42 -0.64 5.57
N GLY A 479 -5.09 -1.62 4.97
CA GLY A 479 -4.42 -2.77 4.39
C GLY A 479 -4.49 -4.10 5.13
N GLU A 480 -5.53 -4.47 5.89
CA GLU A 480 -5.51 -5.82 6.51
C GLU A 480 -5.66 -6.97 5.50
N VAL A 481 -6.51 -6.83 4.49
CA VAL A 481 -6.64 -7.84 3.42
C VAL A 481 -5.35 -7.87 2.57
N TRP A 482 -4.79 -6.70 2.28
CA TRP A 482 -3.62 -6.51 1.41
C TRP A 482 -2.26 -6.75 2.09
N ARG A 483 -2.13 -6.54 3.41
CA ARG A 483 -0.93 -6.86 4.20
C ARG A 483 -0.65 -8.37 4.20
N SER A 484 -1.68 -9.20 3.96
CA SER A 484 -1.51 -10.65 3.80
C SER A 484 -0.92 -11.06 2.43
N TRP A 485 -0.89 -10.14 1.46
CA TRP A 485 -0.30 -10.34 0.14
C TRP A 485 1.17 -9.90 0.06
N ILE A 486 1.56 -8.87 0.81
CA ILE A 486 2.93 -8.34 0.82
C ILE A 486 3.87 -9.18 1.71
N ARG A 487 3.34 -9.92 2.68
CA ARG A 487 4.09 -10.89 3.50
C ARG A 487 4.07 -12.27 2.88
#